data_AF-A0A815L684-F1
#
_entry.id   AF-A0A815L684-F1
#
_cell.length_a   1.000
_cell.length_b   1.000
_cell.length_c   1.000
_cell.angle_alpha   90.00
_cell.angle_beta   90.00
_cell.angle_gamma   90.00
#
_symmetry.space_group_name_H-M   'P 1'
#
loop_
_entity.id
_entity.type
_entity.pdbx_description
1 polymer ?
#
loop_
_entity_poly.entity_id
_entity_poly.type
_entity_poly.pdbx_seq_one_letter_code
_entity_poly.pdbx_strand_id
1 'polypeptide(L)'
;MKQYCRVGNICSASGFFALPNTSTYSVAKYTLESFSNCLRHEMTPWVLYISIIESSALKISMNEVYASILQDVRKQLSTDIQQRWEIDFSNNLIIQKVNSPYITHADYPDKIVQVVRHVVMNKNPRICY
;
A
#
# COMPACT_ATOMS: atom_id res chain seq x y z
N MET A 1 -1.58 27.81 23.85
CA MET A 1 -1.20 27.44 22.46
C MET A 1 -2.24 26.47 21.91
N LYS A 2 -2.84 26.73 20.74
CA LYS A 2 -3.64 25.69 20.05
C LYS A 2 -2.67 24.59 19.60
N GLN A 3 -2.86 23.36 20.07
CA GLN A 3 -2.12 22.21 19.55
C GLN A 3 -2.69 21.85 18.18
N TYR A 4 -1.84 21.86 17.16
CA TYR A 4 -2.20 21.39 15.83
C TYR A 4 -2.13 19.86 15.81
N CYS A 5 -3.24 19.20 15.50
CA CYS A 5 -3.28 17.76 15.34
C CYS A 5 -2.93 17.40 13.88
N ARG A 6 -2.20 16.30 13.68
CA ARG A 6 -1.76 15.83 12.36
C ARG A 6 -1.99 14.34 12.25
N VAL A 7 -2.51 13.92 11.10
CA VAL A 7 -2.71 12.50 10.77
C VAL A 7 -2.02 12.23 9.44
N GLY A 8 -1.12 11.25 9.43
CA GLY A 8 -0.48 10.74 8.23
C GLY A 8 -1.04 9.37 7.89
N ASN A 9 -1.76 9.26 6.77
CA ASN A 9 -2.29 8.00 6.28
C ASN A 9 -1.31 7.40 5.27
N ILE A 10 -0.77 6.21 5.58
CA ILE A 10 0.19 5.53 4.71
C ILE A 10 -0.57 4.80 3.59
N CYS A 11 -0.54 5.39 2.40
CA CYS A 11 -1.07 4.82 1.19
C CYS A 11 0.01 4.05 0.41
N SER A 12 -0.20 3.86 -0.88
CA SER A 12 0.72 3.22 -1.81
C SER A 12 0.40 3.70 -3.21
N ALA A 13 1.40 3.70 -4.09
CA ALA A 13 1.20 3.95 -5.52
C ALA A 13 0.03 3.13 -6.14
N SER A 14 -0.32 1.99 -5.55
CA SER A 14 -1.50 1.20 -5.90
C SER A 14 -2.87 1.87 -5.63
N GLY A 15 -2.91 3.02 -4.96
CA GLY A 15 -4.06 3.89 -4.80
C GLY A 15 -4.27 4.85 -5.98
N PHE A 16 -3.24 5.03 -6.83
CA PHE A 16 -3.32 5.83 -8.05
C PHE A 16 -3.46 4.99 -9.33
N PHE A 17 -2.79 3.84 -9.40
CA PHE A 17 -2.91 2.88 -10.50
C PHE A 17 -2.95 1.44 -9.98
N ALA A 18 -3.72 0.57 -10.62
CA ALA A 18 -3.78 -0.84 -10.25
C ALA A 18 -2.75 -1.67 -11.03
N LEU A 19 -2.13 -2.63 -10.34
CA LEU A 19 -1.31 -3.66 -10.96
C LEU A 19 -2.12 -4.97 -11.08
N PRO A 20 -1.76 -5.85 -12.05
CA PRO A 20 -2.35 -7.18 -12.10
C PRO A 20 -2.21 -7.91 -10.76
N ASN A 21 -3.24 -8.65 -10.37
CA ASN A 21 -3.30 -9.45 -9.14
C ASN A 21 -3.22 -8.65 -7.82
N THR A 22 -3.49 -7.34 -7.86
CA THR A 22 -3.62 -6.52 -6.65
C THR A 22 -5.01 -5.93 -6.51
N SER A 23 -6.05 -6.48 -7.13
CA SER A 23 -7.39 -5.88 -7.19
C SER A 23 -7.92 -5.43 -5.82
N THR A 24 -7.99 -6.35 -4.85
CA THR A 24 -8.49 -6.05 -3.50
C THR A 24 -7.58 -5.07 -2.75
N TYR A 25 -6.26 -5.21 -2.92
CA TYR A 25 -5.28 -4.31 -2.34
C TYR A 25 -5.40 -2.89 -2.90
N SER A 26 -5.50 -2.76 -4.22
CA SER A 26 -5.71 -1.50 -4.93
C SER A 26 -7.01 -0.87 -4.47
N VAL A 27 -8.14 -1.59 -4.47
CA VAL A 27 -9.42 -1.07 -3.95
C VAL A 27 -9.27 -0.48 -2.54
N ALA A 28 -8.59 -1.19 -1.64
CA ALA A 28 -8.34 -0.68 -0.29
C ALA A 28 -7.52 0.61 -0.28
N LYS A 29 -6.50 0.72 -1.15
CA LYS A 29 -5.64 1.91 -1.26
C LYS A 29 -6.35 3.10 -1.93
N TYR A 30 -7.09 2.89 -3.02
CA TYR A 30 -7.96 3.90 -3.63
C TYR A 30 -9.01 4.43 -2.64
N THR A 31 -9.60 3.52 -1.87
CA THR A 31 -10.57 3.89 -0.82
C THR A 31 -9.91 4.73 0.26
N LEU A 32 -8.70 4.36 0.69
CA LEU A 32 -7.95 5.11 1.70
C LEU A 32 -7.58 6.52 1.23
N GLU A 33 -7.17 6.71 -0.03
CA GLU A 33 -6.92 8.04 -0.59
C GLU A 33 -8.20 8.88 -0.60
N SER A 34 -9.29 8.32 -1.12
CA SER A 34 -10.58 8.99 -1.21
C SER A 34 -11.09 9.38 0.18
N PHE A 35 -11.03 8.46 1.13
CA PHE A 35 -11.37 8.69 2.53
C PHE A 35 -10.53 9.83 3.14
N SER A 36 -9.21 9.82 2.91
CA SER A 36 -8.32 10.87 3.42
C SER A 36 -8.64 12.24 2.86
N ASN A 37 -9.05 12.32 1.59
CA ASN A 37 -9.45 13.57 0.94
C ASN A 37 -10.78 14.12 1.49
N CYS A 38 -11.78 13.26 1.74
CA CYS A 38 -13.02 13.65 2.40
C CYS A 38 -12.75 14.13 3.83
N LEU A 39 -12.00 13.34 4.59
CA LEU A 39 -11.66 13.64 5.98
C LEU A 39 -10.93 14.98 6.11
N ARG A 40 -10.06 15.33 5.15
CA ARG A 40 -9.38 16.64 5.14
C ARG A 40 -10.36 17.82 5.09
N HIS A 41 -11.38 17.74 4.24
CA HIS A 41 -12.39 18.79 4.13
C HIS A 41 -13.20 18.88 5.42
N GLU A 42 -13.64 17.73 5.94
CA GLU A 42 -14.39 17.68 7.20
C GLU A 42 -13.58 18.26 8.34
N MET A 43 -12.29 17.93 8.46
CA MET A 43 -11.45 18.30 9.60
C MET A 43 -10.93 19.74 9.59
N THR A 44 -11.17 20.50 8.52
CA THR A 44 -10.70 21.89 8.35
C THR A 44 -11.10 22.84 9.50
N PRO A 45 -12.35 22.84 10.02
CA PRO A 45 -12.76 23.71 11.13
C PRO A 45 -11.97 23.49 12.42
N TRP A 46 -11.42 22.29 12.63
CA TRP A 46 -10.63 21.93 13.81
C TRP A 46 -9.12 22.13 13.63
N VAL A 47 -8.69 22.64 12.48
CA VAL A 47 -7.28 22.90 12.17
C VAL A 47 -6.42 21.62 12.30
N LEU A 48 -7.00 20.50 11.86
CA LEU A 48 -6.35 19.19 11.84
C LEU A 48 -5.89 18.89 10.41
N TYR A 49 -4.60 18.60 10.27
CA TYR A 49 -3.97 18.37 8.98
C TYR A 49 -3.97 16.88 8.64
N ILE A 50 -4.57 16.52 7.50
CA ILE A 50 -4.56 15.17 6.96
C ILE A 50 -3.60 15.10 5.77
N SER A 51 -2.54 14.32 5.90
CA SER A 51 -1.55 14.04 4.85
C SER A 51 -1.62 12.58 4.41
N ILE A 52 -1.53 12.36 3.11
CA ILE A 52 -1.32 11.03 2.51
C ILE A 52 0.18 10.83 2.35
N ILE A 53 0.68 9.65 2.71
CA ILE A 53 2.08 9.24 2.56
C ILE A 53 2.10 8.11 1.54
N GLU A 54 2.60 8.37 0.34
CA GLU A 54 2.66 7.37 -0.71
C GLU A 54 3.88 6.48 -0.53
N SER A 55 3.63 5.20 -0.22
CA SER A 55 4.70 4.21 -0.13
C SER A 55 4.84 3.44 -1.44
N SER A 56 6.05 3.44 -1.97
CA SER A 56 6.52 2.42 -2.91
C SER A 56 6.65 1.06 -2.20
N ALA A 57 7.02 0.02 -2.96
CA ALA A 57 7.40 -1.25 -2.35
C ALA A 57 8.54 -1.06 -1.35
N LEU A 58 8.40 -1.71 -0.20
CA LEU A 58 9.41 -1.72 0.86
C LEU A 58 10.04 -3.09 0.99
N LYS A 59 11.33 -3.12 1.33
CA LYS A 59 12.05 -4.32 1.73
C LYS A 59 11.65 -4.72 3.15
N ILE A 60 10.48 -5.35 3.27
CA ILE A 60 9.91 -5.84 4.53
C ILE A 60 9.57 -7.34 4.43
N SER A 61 9.60 -8.03 5.58
CA SER A 61 9.25 -9.45 5.69
C SER A 61 7.82 -9.78 5.25
N MET A 62 6.95 -8.77 5.10
CA MET A 62 5.58 -8.95 4.62
C MET A 62 5.51 -9.60 3.22
N ASN A 63 6.55 -9.44 2.39
CA ASN A 63 6.62 -10.13 1.10
C ASN A 63 6.73 -11.66 1.27
N GLU A 64 7.45 -12.11 2.29
CA GLU A 64 7.60 -13.54 2.61
C GLU A 64 6.29 -14.11 3.17
N VAL A 65 5.61 -13.35 4.03
CA VAL A 65 4.27 -13.69 4.56
C VAL A 65 3.23 -13.77 3.43
N TYR A 66 3.30 -12.87 2.46
CA TYR A 66 2.38 -12.90 1.32
C TYR A 66 2.60 -14.15 0.45
N ALA A 67 3.85 -14.56 0.25
CA ALA A 67 4.18 -15.78 -0.48
C ALA A 67 3.64 -17.03 0.23
N SER A 68 3.75 -17.11 1.56
CA SER A 68 3.22 -18.25 2.32
C SER A 68 1.69 -18.31 2.27
N ILE A 69 1.00 -17.18 2.41
CA ILE A 69 -0.47 -17.10 2.31
C ILE A 69 -0.95 -17.59 0.94
N LEU A 70 -0.28 -17.18 -0.15
CA LEU A 70 -0.63 -17.64 -1.49
C LEU A 70 -0.45 -19.15 -1.66
N GLN A 71 0.60 -19.73 -1.07
CA GLN A 71 0.81 -21.18 -1.08
C GLN A 71 -0.27 -21.92 -0.31
N ASP A 72 -0.73 -21.38 0.82
CA ASP A 72 -1.78 -22.00 1.63
C ASP A 72 -3.16 -21.91 0.97
N VAL A 73 -3.49 -20.75 0.38
CA VAL A 73 -4.71 -20.60 -0.43
C VAL A 73 -4.71 -21.62 -1.57
N ARG A 74 -3.56 -21.80 -2.26
CA ARG A 74 -3.42 -22.78 -3.34
C ARG A 74 -3.74 -24.21 -2.88
N LYS A 75 -3.25 -24.63 -1.71
CA LYS A 75 -3.51 -25.98 -1.16
C LYS A 75 -4.98 -26.22 -0.84
N GLN A 76 -5.75 -25.16 -0.60
CA GLN A 76 -7.17 -25.23 -0.25
C GLN A 76 -8.10 -25.19 -1.47
N LEU A 77 -7.59 -24.89 -2.67
CA LEU A 77 -8.39 -24.87 -3.89
C LEU A 77 -8.73 -26.28 -4.35
N SER A 78 -9.93 -26.48 -4.88
CA SER A 78 -10.36 -27.74 -5.47
C SER A 78 -9.59 -28.04 -6.78
N THR A 79 -9.50 -29.32 -7.14
CA THR A 79 -8.71 -29.79 -8.28
C THR A 79 -9.19 -29.21 -9.61
N ASP A 80 -10.49 -29.00 -9.77
CA ASP A 80 -11.11 -28.37 -10.94
C ASP A 80 -10.68 -26.90 -11.10
N ILE A 81 -10.59 -26.14 -10.00
CA ILE A 81 -10.13 -24.74 -10.03
C ILE A 81 -8.62 -24.69 -10.34
N GLN A 82 -7.84 -25.58 -9.75
CA GLN A 82 -6.39 -25.65 -10.00
C GLN A 82 -6.09 -26.00 -11.47
N GLN A 83 -6.87 -26.89 -12.08
CA GLN A 83 -6.73 -27.25 -13.49
C GLN A 83 -7.25 -26.14 -14.41
N ARG A 84 -8.37 -25.50 -14.07
CA ARG A 84 -9.01 -24.48 -14.91
C ARG A 84 -8.25 -23.17 -15.00
N TRP A 85 -7.57 -22.76 -13.94
CA TRP A 85 -6.80 -21.50 -13.90
C TRP A 85 -5.31 -21.68 -14.19
N GLU A 86 -4.91 -22.90 -14.60
CA GLU A 86 -3.55 -23.32 -14.95
C GLU A 86 -2.47 -22.98 -13.90
N ILE A 87 -1.80 -24.02 -13.41
CA ILE A 87 -0.65 -23.89 -12.49
C ILE A 87 0.45 -22.98 -13.09
N ASP A 88 0.57 -22.94 -14.41
CA ASP A 88 1.52 -22.09 -15.14
C ASP A 88 1.18 -20.61 -15.02
N PHE A 89 -0.10 -20.22 -14.97
CA PHE A 89 -0.49 -18.83 -14.70
C PHE A 89 0.03 -18.41 -13.32
N SER A 90 -0.27 -19.20 -12.28
CA SER A 90 0.18 -18.88 -10.91
C SER A 90 1.70 -18.85 -10.76
N ASN A 91 2.42 -19.81 -11.37
CA ASN A 91 3.88 -19.86 -11.31
C ASN A 91 4.52 -18.70 -12.09
N ASN A 92 3.99 -18.37 -13.28
CA ASN A 92 4.46 -17.22 -14.05
C ASN A 92 4.18 -15.90 -13.32
N LEU A 93 3.05 -15.78 -12.63
CA LEU A 93 2.75 -14.60 -11.82
C LEU A 93 3.73 -14.41 -10.66
N ILE A 94 4.10 -15.48 -9.96
CA ILE A 94 5.10 -15.41 -8.89
C ILE A 94 6.45 -14.98 -9.47
N ILE A 95 6.89 -15.59 -10.57
CA ILE A 95 8.17 -15.26 -11.22
C ILE A 95 8.17 -13.79 -11.70
N GLN A 96 7.10 -13.34 -12.35
CA GLN A 96 6.97 -11.95 -12.80
C GLN A 96 6.97 -10.97 -11.63
N LYS A 97 6.32 -11.30 -10.51
CA LYS A 97 6.21 -10.41 -9.35
C LYS A 97 7.54 -10.30 -8.60
N VAL A 98 8.24 -11.41 -8.39
CA VAL A 98 9.56 -11.43 -7.73
C VAL A 98 10.62 -10.71 -8.56
N ASN A 99 10.59 -10.86 -9.88
CA ASN A 99 11.53 -10.21 -10.79
C ASN A 99 11.08 -8.81 -11.23
N SER A 100 9.94 -8.32 -10.74
CA SER A 100 9.44 -7.00 -11.10
C SER A 100 10.39 -5.91 -10.62
N PRO A 101 10.66 -4.86 -11.45
CA PRO A 101 11.37 -3.66 -11.03
C PRO A 101 10.82 -3.07 -9.72
N TYR A 102 9.51 -3.22 -9.50
CA TYR A 102 8.81 -2.75 -8.31
C TYR A 102 9.35 -3.39 -7.02
N ILE A 103 9.67 -4.69 -7.04
CA ILE A 103 10.19 -5.41 -5.87
C ILE A 103 11.72 -5.31 -5.80
N THR A 104 12.41 -5.36 -6.93
CA THR A 104 13.89 -5.32 -6.95
C THR A 104 14.43 -3.95 -6.56
N HIS A 105 13.72 -2.87 -6.88
CA HIS A 105 14.07 -1.50 -6.49
C HIS A 105 13.29 -1.02 -5.25
N ALA A 106 12.77 -1.96 -4.45
CA ALA A 106 12.07 -1.61 -3.23
C ALA A 106 12.95 -0.79 -2.27
N ASP A 107 12.36 0.25 -1.69
CA ASP A 107 13.03 1.15 -0.76
C ASP A 107 13.19 0.49 0.62
N TYR A 108 14.10 1.03 1.44
CA TYR A 108 14.22 0.63 2.85
C TYR A 108 13.20 1.38 3.71
N PRO A 109 12.68 0.75 4.79
CA PRO A 109 11.69 1.37 5.68
C PRO A 109 12.09 2.73 6.25
N ASP A 110 13.40 3.00 6.40
CA ASP A 110 13.94 4.28 6.87
C ASP A 110 13.42 5.48 6.07
N LYS A 111 13.22 5.29 4.76
CA LYS A 111 12.68 6.35 3.89
C LYS A 111 11.27 6.77 4.32
N ILE A 112 10.41 5.80 4.63
CA ILE A 112 9.05 6.08 5.13
C ILE A 112 9.09 6.67 6.54
N VAL A 113 9.99 6.20 7.41
CA VAL A 113 10.17 6.79 8.74
C VAL A 113 10.53 8.28 8.65
N GLN A 114 11.40 8.66 7.71
CA GLN A 114 11.76 10.05 7.47
C GLN A 114 10.58 10.88 6.98
N VAL A 115 9.75 10.35 6.09
CA VAL A 115 8.54 11.03 5.61
C VAL A 115 7.51 11.18 6.73
N VAL A 116 7.26 10.14 7.52
CA VAL A 116 6.37 10.22 8.70
C VAL A 116 6.86 11.29 9.67
N ARG A 117 8.17 11.32 9.96
CA ARG A 117 8.77 12.36 10.80
C ARG A 117 8.52 13.75 10.20
N HIS A 118 8.67 13.90 8.88
CA HIS A 118 8.41 15.17 8.22
C HIS A 118 6.94 15.61 8.35
N VAL A 119 6.00 14.70 8.12
CA VAL A 119 4.55 14.97 8.26
C VAL A 119 4.21 15.44 9.67
N VAL A 120 4.72 14.75 10.70
CA VAL A 120 4.39 15.04 12.09
C VAL A 120 5.06 16.33 12.58
N MET A 121 6.28 16.62 12.11
CA MET A 121 7.08 17.76 12.60
C MET A 121 6.86 19.06 11.81
N ASN A 122 6.37 18.99 10.56
CA ASN A 122 6.21 20.18 9.73
C ASN A 122 5.02 21.04 10.20
N LYS A 123 5.23 22.36 10.29
CA LYS A 123 4.19 23.32 10.68
C LYS A 123 3.02 23.32 9.68
N ASN A 124 3.31 23.18 8.39
CA ASN A 124 2.32 23.14 7.32
C ASN A 124 2.59 21.93 6.42
N PRO A 125 2.15 20.73 6.83
CA PRO A 125 2.44 19.53 6.07
C PRO A 125 1.67 19.54 4.74
N ARG A 126 2.29 19.00 3.68
CA ARG A 126 1.66 18.81 2.37
C ARG A 126 0.51 17.83 2.44
N ILE A 127 -0.37 17.94 1.46
CA ILE A 127 -1.50 17.02 1.26
C ILE A 127 -1.01 15.60 0.96
N CYS A 128 0.05 15.47 0.16
CA CYS A 128 0.60 14.19 -0.27
C CYS A 128 2.14 14.27 -0.28
N TYR A 129 2.79 13.16 0.08
CA TYR A 129 4.25 13.00 0.17
C TYR A 129 4.69 11.73 -0.53
#